data_AF-A0A7X6UA66-F1
#
_entry.id   AF-A0A7X6UA66-F1
#
_cell.length_a   1.000
_cell.length_b   1.000
_cell.length_c   1.000
_cell.angle_alpha   90.00
_cell.angle_beta   90.00
_cell.angle_gamma   90.00
#
_symmetry.space_group_name_H-M   'P 1'
#
loop_
_entity.id
_entity.type
_entity.pdbx_description
1 polymer ?
#
loop_
_entity_poly.entity_id
_entity_poly.type
_entity_poly.pdbx_seq_one_letter_code
_entity_poly.pdbx_strand_id
1 'polypeptide(L)'
;MSSTSQMLTLQIDAQAEQFDEIYAADDPFDELWEAPLEVTTRTQLVVVLAVGGPHVEAVADLDEDGAVVSAHIAGFWGGESETRPVRPGSSLWRALREYAETARMSA
;
A
#
# COMPACT_ATOMS: atom_id res chain seq x y z
N MET A 1 -19.85 5.31 -46.19
CA MET A 1 -19.69 5.47 -44.72
C MET A 1 -18.23 5.26 -44.34
N SER A 2 -17.32 6.21 -44.61
CA SER A 2 -15.87 5.90 -44.48
C SER A 2 -14.95 7.13 -44.45
N SER A 3 -15.20 8.11 -43.57
CA SER A 3 -14.22 9.19 -43.37
C SER A 3 -14.17 9.65 -41.91
N THR A 4 -15.33 9.80 -41.28
CA THR A 4 -15.43 10.19 -39.86
C THR A 4 -14.83 9.15 -38.91
N SER A 5 -15.01 7.85 -39.18
CA SER A 5 -14.46 6.77 -38.34
C SER A 5 -12.94 6.68 -38.43
N GLN A 6 -12.37 6.88 -39.62
CA GLN A 6 -10.91 6.89 -39.82
C GLN A 6 -10.26 8.13 -39.18
N MET A 7 -10.95 9.28 -39.24
CA MET A 7 -10.47 10.50 -38.60
C MET A 7 -10.49 10.39 -37.06
N LEU A 8 -11.50 9.72 -36.48
CA LEU A 8 -11.57 9.45 -35.05
C LEU A 8 -10.46 8.52 -34.57
N THR A 9 -10.17 7.44 -35.32
CA THR A 9 -9.07 6.52 -34.99
C THR A 9 -7.73 7.25 -34.99
N LEU A 10 -7.45 8.07 -36.02
CA LEU A 10 -6.21 8.85 -36.08
C LEU A 10 -6.09 9.88 -34.94
N GLN A 11 -7.20 10.45 -34.47
CA GLN A 11 -7.20 11.36 -33.32
C GLN A 11 -6.97 10.63 -31.99
N ILE A 12 -7.49 9.41 -31.85
CA ILE A 12 -7.28 8.57 -30.66
C ILE A 12 -5.81 8.11 -30.62
N ASP A 13 -5.27 7.65 -31.73
CA ASP A 13 -3.88 7.17 -31.82
C ASP A 13 -2.88 8.31 -31.55
N ALA A 14 -3.14 9.51 -32.11
CA ALA A 14 -2.31 10.69 -31.85
C ALA A 14 -2.39 11.17 -30.38
N GLN A 15 -3.54 11.03 -29.73
CA GLN A 15 -3.67 11.33 -28.30
C GLN A 15 -2.98 10.27 -27.43
N ALA A 16 -2.98 9.00 -27.84
CA ALA A 16 -2.28 7.92 -27.16
C ALA A 16 -0.76 8.10 -27.25
N GLU A 17 -0.21 8.39 -28.43
CA GLU A 17 1.22 8.71 -28.59
C GLU A 17 1.63 9.93 -27.75
N GLN A 18 0.79 10.96 -27.70
CA GLN A 18 1.06 12.15 -26.90
C GLN A 18 0.94 11.88 -25.39
N PHE A 19 0.12 10.91 -24.96
CA PHE A 19 0.02 10.46 -23.58
C PHE A 19 1.26 9.64 -23.20
N ASP A 20 1.65 8.68 -24.04
CA ASP A 20 2.87 7.88 -23.84
C ASP A 20 4.11 8.79 -23.78
N GLU A 21 4.23 9.81 -24.63
CA GLU A 21 5.36 10.74 -24.61
C GLU A 21 5.42 11.61 -23.33
N ILE A 22 4.28 11.87 -22.68
CA ILE A 22 4.21 12.64 -21.41
C ILE A 22 4.58 11.77 -20.20
N TYR A 23 4.30 10.46 -20.23
CA TYR A 23 4.48 9.57 -19.07
C TYR A 23 5.58 8.50 -19.24
N ALA A 24 6.21 8.37 -20.41
CA ALA A 24 7.29 7.41 -20.67
C ALA A 24 8.60 7.69 -19.91
N ALA A 25 8.76 8.88 -19.32
CA ALA A 25 9.97 9.24 -18.57
C ALA A 25 9.92 8.87 -17.08
N ASP A 26 8.72 8.60 -16.54
CA ASP A 26 8.49 8.31 -15.13
C ASP A 26 7.52 7.11 -15.00
N ASP A 27 7.81 5.99 -15.66
CA ASP A 27 7.10 4.75 -15.35
C ASP A 27 7.61 4.24 -13.98
N PRO A 28 6.82 4.34 -12.88
CA PRO A 28 7.25 3.87 -11.57
C PRO A 28 7.48 2.36 -11.54
N PHE A 29 7.03 1.63 -12.57
CA PHE A 29 7.32 0.21 -12.72
C PHE A 29 8.73 -0.05 -13.28
N ASP A 30 9.33 0.84 -14.07
CA ASP A 30 10.70 0.65 -14.56
C ASP A 30 11.71 0.60 -13.40
N GLU A 31 11.51 1.41 -12.34
CA GLU A 31 12.33 1.35 -11.12
C GLU A 31 12.22 0.01 -10.38
N LEU A 32 11.06 -0.69 -10.47
CA LEU A 32 10.87 -2.01 -9.88
C LEU A 32 11.61 -3.12 -10.65
N TRP A 33 11.91 -2.91 -11.94
CA TRP A 33 12.58 -3.89 -12.80
C TRP A 33 14.11 -3.77 -12.79
N GLU A 34 14.66 -2.56 -12.57
CA GLU A 34 16.09 -2.31 -12.75
C GLU A 34 16.92 -2.37 -11.44
N ALA A 35 16.32 -2.13 -10.28
CA ALA A 35 17.01 -2.24 -9.00
C ALA A 35 16.83 -3.65 -8.39
N PRO A 36 17.88 -4.28 -7.83
CA PRO A 36 17.70 -5.50 -7.05
C PRO A 36 16.75 -5.20 -5.89
N LEU A 37 15.54 -5.77 -5.94
CA LEU A 37 14.53 -5.60 -4.90
C LEU A 37 15.08 -6.23 -3.61
N GLU A 38 15.56 -5.41 -2.68
CA GLU A 38 15.92 -5.89 -1.35
C GLU A 38 14.63 -6.23 -0.59
N VAL A 39 14.18 -7.48 -0.75
CA VAL A 39 13.04 -8.02 -0.01
C VAL A 39 13.50 -8.31 1.42
N THR A 40 13.30 -7.34 2.31
CA THR A 40 13.42 -7.59 3.75
C THR A 40 12.13 -8.20 4.25
N THR A 41 12.12 -9.49 4.58
CA THR A 41 10.95 -10.12 5.20
C THR A 41 10.85 -9.69 6.65
N ARG A 42 9.77 -9.00 7.01
CA ARG A 42 9.41 -8.70 8.40
C ARG A 42 8.07 -9.34 8.72
N THR A 43 7.97 -9.92 9.91
CA THR A 43 6.70 -10.42 10.41
C THR A 43 5.87 -9.22 10.88
N GLN A 44 4.62 -9.14 10.41
CA GLN A 44 3.70 -8.08 10.80
C GLN A 44 2.41 -8.67 11.34
N LEU A 45 1.87 -8.02 12.38
CA LEU A 45 0.49 -8.20 12.83
C LEU A 45 -0.34 -7.05 12.27
N VAL A 46 -1.39 -7.38 11.52
CA VAL A 46 -2.34 -6.40 10.97
C VAL A 46 -3.71 -6.61 11.60
N VAL A 47 -4.25 -5.55 12.19
CA VAL A 47 -5.60 -5.54 12.78
C VAL A 47 -6.45 -4.54 12.01
N VAL A 48 -7.48 -5.03 11.33
CA VAL A 48 -8.43 -4.20 10.59
C VAL A 48 -9.45 -3.60 11.58
N LEU A 49 -9.47 -2.27 11.68
CA LEU A 49 -10.31 -1.51 12.61
C LEU A 49 -11.63 -1.06 11.97
N ALA A 50 -11.61 -0.71 10.68
CA ALA A 50 -12.78 -0.24 9.94
C ALA A 50 -12.68 -0.60 8.45
N VAL A 51 -13.81 -0.93 7.85
CA VAL A 51 -13.97 -1.26 6.42
C VAL A 51 -15.19 -0.56 5.83
N GLY A 52 -15.29 -0.48 4.50
CA GLY A 52 -16.50 0.01 3.80
C GLY A 52 -16.61 1.53 3.65
N GLY A 53 -15.52 2.26 3.87
CA GLY A 53 -15.42 3.71 3.69
C GLY A 53 -13.95 4.10 3.77
N PRO A 54 -13.49 4.83 4.80
CA PRO A 54 -12.08 4.79 5.15
C PRO A 54 -11.76 3.36 5.62
N HIS A 55 -10.87 2.68 4.91
CA HIS A 55 -10.27 1.44 5.38
C HIS A 55 -9.19 1.82 6.39
N VAL A 56 -9.23 1.26 7.59
CA VAL A 56 -8.28 1.62 8.65
C VAL A 56 -7.70 0.36 9.28
N GLU A 57 -6.38 0.31 9.34
CA GLU A 57 -5.62 -0.80 9.91
C GLU A 57 -4.66 -0.28 10.99
N ALA A 58 -4.45 -1.09 12.03
CA ALA A 58 -3.30 -0.96 12.91
C ALA A 58 -2.28 -2.04 12.53
N VAL A 59 -1.09 -1.59 12.13
CA VAL A 59 0.01 -2.46 11.71
C VAL A 59 1.08 -2.43 12.79
N ALA A 60 1.49 -3.60 13.26
CA ALA A 60 2.57 -3.78 14.21
C ALA A 60 3.69 -4.62 13.57
N ASP A 61 4.90 -4.08 13.53
CA ASP A 61 6.08 -4.83 13.16
C ASP A 61 6.53 -5.68 14.34
N LEU A 62 6.82 -6.95 14.08
CA LEU A 62 7.27 -7.91 15.08
C LEU A 62 8.75 -8.25 14.83
N ASP A 63 9.50 -8.43 15.92
CA ASP A 63 10.83 -9.03 15.85
C ASP A 63 10.76 -10.57 15.70
N GLU A 64 11.93 -11.22 15.69
CA GLU A 64 12.06 -12.67 15.57
C GLU A 64 11.40 -13.43 16.75
N ASP A 65 11.31 -12.78 17.91
CA ASP A 65 10.61 -13.27 19.09
C ASP A 65 9.11 -12.93 19.05
N GLY A 66 8.60 -12.35 17.97
CA GLY A 66 7.21 -11.96 17.81
C GLY A 66 6.77 -10.80 18.73
N ALA A 67 7.71 -10.05 19.31
CA ALA A 67 7.41 -8.88 20.12
C ALA A 67 7.23 -7.64 19.24
N VAL A 68 6.28 -6.77 19.62
CA VAL A 68 5.99 -5.53 18.90
C VAL A 68 7.14 -4.53 19.07
N VAL A 69 7.84 -4.21 17.98
CA VAL A 69 8.95 -3.24 17.95
C VAL A 69 8.50 -1.84 17.51
N SER A 70 7.56 -1.78 16.57
CA SER A 70 6.94 -0.55 16.08
C SER A 70 5.49 -0.80 15.70
N ALA A 71 4.68 0.26 15.73
CA ALA A 71 3.30 0.19 15.28
C ALA A 71 2.84 1.54 14.73
N HIS A 72 1.96 1.49 13.73
CA HIS A 72 1.32 2.65 13.13
C HIS A 72 -0.14 2.33 12.77
N ILE A 73 -0.96 3.37 12.66
CA ILE A 73 -2.29 3.31 12.06
C ILE A 73 -2.14 3.75 10.62
N ALA A 74 -2.66 2.95 9.68
CA ALA A 74 -2.78 3.30 8.28
C ALA A 74 -4.26 3.48 7.95
N GLY A 75 -4.61 4.60 7.32
CA GLY A 75 -5.95 4.86 6.81
C GLY A 75 -5.91 5.08 5.30
N PHE A 76 -6.91 4.55 4.60
CA PHE A 76 -7.02 4.61 3.15
C PHE A 76 -8.42 5.10 2.75
N TRP A 77 -8.49 6.14 1.92
CA TRP A 77 -9.76 6.68 1.41
C TRP A 77 -9.54 7.36 0.06
N GLY A 78 -10.39 7.08 -0.93
CA GLY A 78 -10.39 7.83 -2.20
C GLY A 78 -9.08 7.84 -2.98
N GLY A 79 -8.20 6.85 -2.80
CA GLY A 79 -6.87 6.78 -3.41
C GLY A 79 -5.75 7.44 -2.59
N GLU A 80 -6.08 8.11 -1.48
CA GLU A 80 -5.12 8.66 -0.54
C GLU A 80 -4.80 7.66 0.58
N SER A 81 -3.61 7.80 1.16
CA SER A 81 -3.23 7.10 2.38
C SER A 81 -2.59 8.06 3.39
N GLU A 82 -2.90 7.87 4.67
CA GLU A 82 -2.24 8.57 5.78
C GLU A 82 -1.78 7.55 6.81
N THR A 83 -0.59 7.76 7.36
CA THR A 83 -0.06 6.94 8.44
C THR A 83 0.22 7.77 9.68
N ARG A 84 -0.03 7.20 10.86
CA ARG A 84 0.28 7.83 12.15
C ARG A 84 0.91 6.83 13.12
N PRO A 85 2.00 7.20 13.82
CA PRO A 85 2.63 6.30 14.77
C PRO A 85 1.70 5.99 15.95
N VAL A 86 1.67 4.73 16.38
CA VAL A 86 1.02 4.33 17.62
C VAL A 86 1.97 4.63 18.77
N ARG A 87 1.52 5.42 19.74
CA ARG A 87 2.35 5.79 20.90
C ARG A 87 2.61 4.55 21.78
N PRO A 88 3.87 4.26 22.15
CA PRO A 88 4.17 3.24 23.15
C PRO A 88 3.40 3.48 24.45
N GLY A 89 2.80 2.41 24.98
CA GLY A 89 2.00 2.46 26.22
C GLY A 89 0.56 2.97 26.06
N SER A 90 0.14 3.37 24.86
CA SER A 90 -1.28 3.62 24.56
C SER A 90 -2.12 2.34 24.70
N SER A 91 -3.44 2.47 24.78
CA SER A 91 -4.36 1.32 24.78
C SER A 91 -4.21 0.47 23.53
N LEU A 92 -4.12 1.10 22.35
CA LEU A 92 -3.91 0.40 21.09
C LEU A 92 -2.57 -0.35 21.08
N TRP A 93 -1.49 0.25 21.58
CA TRP A 93 -0.19 -0.43 21.70
C TRP A 93 -0.28 -1.68 22.57
N ARG A 94 -0.97 -1.60 23.72
CA ARG A 94 -1.15 -2.74 24.62
C ARG A 94 -1.98 -3.84 23.96
N ALA A 95 -3.06 -3.48 23.27
CA ALA A 95 -3.89 -4.43 22.54
C ALA A 95 -3.10 -5.16 21.44
N LEU A 96 -2.28 -4.44 20.67
CA LEU A 96 -1.43 -5.05 19.64
C LEU A 96 -0.44 -6.05 20.23
N ARG A 97 0.13 -5.76 21.41
CA ARG A 97 1.00 -6.71 22.12
C ARG A 97 0.26 -7.97 22.55
N GLU A 98 -0.94 -7.82 23.11
CA GLU A 98 -1.76 -8.95 23.53
C GLU A 98 -2.18 -9.84 22.34
N TYR A 99 -2.54 -9.21 21.20
CA TYR A 99 -2.82 -9.94 19.98
C TYR A 99 -1.59 -10.66 19.42
N ALA A 100 -0.42 -10.03 19.44
CA ALA A 100 0.83 -10.66 19.01
C ALA A 100 1.17 -11.88 19.89
N GLU A 101 1.02 -11.76 21.21
CA GLU A 101 1.20 -12.88 22.16
C GLU A 101 0.20 -14.02 21.88
N THR A 102 -1.06 -13.69 21.64
CA THR A 102 -2.12 -14.67 21.34
C THR A 102 -1.87 -15.39 20.00
N ALA A 103 -1.43 -14.65 18.98
CA ALA A 103 -1.12 -15.21 17.66
C ALA A 103 0.04 -16.22 17.74
N ARG A 104 1.06 -15.95 18.57
CA ARG A 104 2.15 -16.91 18.81
C ARG A 104 1.70 -18.19 19.50
N MET A 105 0.75 -18.11 20.43
CA MET A 105 0.25 -19.29 21.15
C MET A 105 -0.64 -20.19 20.29
N SER A 106 -1.15 -19.66 19.17
CA SER A 106 -2.10 -20.35 18.29
C SER A 106 -1.43 -20.99 17.06
N ALA A 107 -0.14 -20.74 16.85
CA ALA A 107 0.69 -21.26 15.76
C ALA A 107 1.50 -22.48 16.21
#